data_AF-A0A3R5XXW0-F1
#
_entry.id   AF-A0A3R5XXW0-F1
#
_cell.length_a   1.000
_cell.length_b   1.000
_cell.length_c   1.000
_cell.angle_alpha   90.00
_cell.angle_beta   90.00
_cell.angle_gamma   90.00
#
_symmetry.space_group_name_H-M   'P 1'
#
loop_
_entity.id
_entity.type
_entity.pdbx_description
1 polymer ?
#
loop_
_entity_poly.entity_id
_entity_poly.type
_entity_poly.pdbx_seq_one_letter_code
_entity_poly.pdbx_strand_id
1 'polypeptide(L)'
;MSIFLKTILSIITFSSFAFADIIGETQGNFTVGQTGSALYHVDLTVPKGTNNLQPSISLEYNSHYSNGIMGAGWTINGFSTIQRCPSTIEQDNIRGTINYDFNDRFCLDGVRLIAVRGTDGQSGTEYRTEIDTFSQITSYGISGNGPDWFEVKTKDGKIIEYGRNNNSKIFTEFDNGDNREGTVRVWAVSKESDLIGNSINYEYGVDENRLYRTSSTSSSMIGFYPIRIDYGRALVHSLK
;
A
#
# COMPACT_ATOMS: atom_id res chain seq x y z
N MET A 1 45.23 3.75 -69.02
CA MET A 1 44.97 4.67 -67.90
C MET A 1 43.88 4.01 -67.05
N SER A 2 44.28 3.12 -66.13
CA SER A 2 44.18 3.28 -64.65
C SER A 2 42.72 3.47 -64.20
N ILE A 3 42.12 2.65 -63.33
CA ILE A 3 42.44 2.54 -61.90
C ILE A 3 41.81 1.25 -61.33
N PHE A 4 42.60 0.45 -60.60
CA PHE A 4 42.12 -0.65 -59.75
C PHE A 4 41.78 -0.09 -58.36
N LEU A 5 40.53 -0.25 -57.90
CA LEU A 5 40.11 0.13 -56.55
C LEU A 5 40.13 -1.13 -55.66
N LYS A 6 41.16 -1.25 -54.81
CA LYS A 6 41.24 -2.31 -53.78
C LYS A 6 40.57 -1.80 -52.51
N THR A 7 39.41 -2.34 -52.18
CA THR A 7 38.72 -2.14 -50.90
C THR A 7 39.33 -3.07 -49.84
N ILE A 8 39.92 -2.49 -48.79
CA ILE A 8 40.41 -3.19 -47.60
C ILE A 8 39.27 -3.26 -46.59
N LEU A 9 38.85 -4.47 -46.23
CA LEU A 9 37.84 -4.73 -45.20
C LEU A 9 38.56 -4.90 -43.85
N SER A 10 38.45 -3.90 -42.97
CA SER A 10 38.99 -3.95 -41.60
C SER A 10 37.96 -4.59 -40.67
N ILE A 11 38.29 -5.76 -40.10
CA ILE A 11 37.45 -6.46 -39.12
C ILE A 11 37.74 -5.85 -37.73
N ILE A 12 36.80 -5.10 -37.17
CA ILE A 12 36.86 -4.59 -35.80
C ILE A 12 36.27 -5.67 -34.89
N THR A 13 37.12 -6.37 -34.14
CA THR A 13 36.69 -7.29 -33.09
C THR A 13 36.28 -6.49 -31.84
N PHE A 14 34.98 -6.42 -31.56
CA PHE A 14 34.48 -5.93 -30.28
C PHE A 14 34.64 -7.03 -29.23
N SER A 15 35.60 -6.88 -28.32
CA SER A 15 35.68 -7.70 -27.13
C SER A 15 34.54 -7.31 -26.18
N SER A 16 33.56 -8.19 -26.00
CA SER A 16 32.55 -8.03 -24.95
C SER A 16 33.17 -8.38 -23.60
N PHE A 17 33.34 -7.40 -22.72
CA PHE A 17 33.65 -7.66 -21.32
C PHE A 17 32.38 -8.21 -20.66
N ALA A 18 32.42 -9.48 -20.25
CA ALA A 18 31.41 -10.02 -19.35
C ALA A 18 31.69 -9.44 -17.95
N PHE A 19 30.81 -8.54 -17.49
CA PHE A 19 30.76 -8.20 -16.07
C PHE A 19 30.24 -9.44 -15.33
N ALA A 20 31.04 -9.95 -14.40
CA ALA A 20 30.54 -10.90 -13.42
C ALA A 20 29.62 -10.13 -12.47
N ASP A 21 28.33 -10.45 -12.47
CA ASP A 21 27.43 -9.95 -11.44
C ASP A 21 27.93 -10.46 -10.08
N ILE A 22 28.23 -9.53 -9.18
CA ILE A 22 28.49 -9.85 -7.79
C ILE A 22 27.15 -10.33 -7.22
N ILE A 23 26.98 -11.65 -7.18
CA ILE A 23 25.84 -12.29 -6.54
C ILE A 23 25.93 -12.04 -5.02
N GLY A 24 24.93 -11.36 -4.47
CA GLY A 24 24.82 -11.11 -3.02
C GLY A 24 24.61 -9.66 -2.60
N GLU A 25 24.62 -8.70 -3.52
CA GLU A 25 24.20 -7.33 -3.21
C GLU A 25 22.68 -7.17 -3.43
N THR A 26 21.98 -6.57 -2.47
CA THR A 26 20.61 -6.09 -2.69
C THR A 26 20.69 -4.88 -3.61
N GLN A 27 20.36 -5.07 -4.89
CA GLN A 27 20.34 -3.99 -5.88
C GLN A 27 19.41 -2.88 -5.39
N GLY A 28 19.99 -1.69 -5.21
CA GLY A 28 19.27 -0.50 -4.80
C GLY A 28 19.62 0.68 -5.70
N ASN A 29 18.68 1.60 -5.85
CA ASN A 29 18.83 2.79 -6.68
C ASN A 29 18.97 4.02 -5.78
N PHE A 30 20.11 4.69 -5.86
CA PHE A 30 20.34 5.96 -5.18
C PHE A 30 19.98 7.14 -6.08
N THR A 31 19.22 8.10 -5.56
CA THR A 31 18.94 9.37 -6.25
C THR A 31 18.95 10.54 -5.27
N VAL A 32 19.07 11.76 -5.80
CA VAL A 32 18.90 12.99 -5.02
C VAL A 32 17.54 13.59 -5.38
N GLY A 33 16.69 13.75 -4.37
CA GLY A 33 15.36 14.35 -4.52
C GLY A 33 15.44 15.83 -4.87
N GLN A 34 14.34 16.36 -5.42
CA GLN A 34 14.25 17.77 -5.84
C GLN A 34 14.46 18.77 -4.69
N THR A 35 14.25 18.34 -3.45
CA THR A 35 14.47 19.11 -2.23
C THR A 35 15.84 18.87 -1.59
N GLY A 36 16.74 18.13 -2.25
CA GLY A 36 18.08 17.81 -1.76
C GLY A 36 18.17 16.58 -0.86
N SER A 37 17.06 15.86 -0.65
CA SER A 37 17.07 14.62 0.14
C SER A 37 17.83 13.50 -0.57
N ALA A 38 18.66 12.75 0.17
CA ALA A 38 19.16 11.46 -0.28
C ALA A 38 18.01 10.45 -0.30
N LEU A 39 17.81 9.81 -1.45
CA LEU A 39 16.80 8.78 -1.68
C LEU A 39 17.49 7.45 -2.03
N TYR A 40 17.04 6.36 -1.43
CA TYR A 40 17.50 5.01 -1.77
C TYR A 40 16.29 4.09 -1.92
N HIS A 41 16.23 3.33 -3.00
CA HIS A 41 15.12 2.43 -3.30
C HIS A 41 15.62 1.00 -3.50
N VAL A 42 15.10 0.03 -2.75
CA VAL A 42 15.46 -1.39 -2.85
C VAL A 42 14.19 -2.18 -3.11
N ASP A 43 14.06 -2.76 -4.31
CA ASP A 43 12.97 -3.68 -4.62
C ASP A 43 13.23 -5.04 -3.97
N LEU A 44 12.23 -5.56 -3.24
CA LEU A 44 12.32 -6.89 -2.67
C LEU A 44 11.89 -7.93 -3.70
N THR A 45 12.84 -8.79 -4.08
CA THR A 45 12.56 -9.90 -4.98
C THR A 45 11.76 -10.97 -4.22
N VAL A 46 10.52 -11.19 -4.65
CA VAL A 46 9.66 -12.26 -4.16
C VAL A 46 9.53 -13.37 -5.20
N PRO A 47 9.29 -14.63 -4.79
CA PRO A 47 8.90 -15.68 -5.71
C PRO A 47 7.73 -15.26 -6.61
N LYS A 48 7.76 -15.69 -7.88
CA LYS A 48 6.69 -15.37 -8.82
C LYS A 48 5.38 -15.97 -8.36
N GLY A 49 4.34 -15.14 -8.32
CA GLY A 49 2.98 -15.57 -8.03
C GLY A 49 2.31 -16.24 -9.23
N THR A 50 1.21 -16.94 -8.97
CA THR A 50 0.39 -17.53 -10.04
C THR A 50 -0.22 -16.41 -10.88
N ASN A 51 -0.16 -16.53 -12.21
CA ASN A 51 -0.68 -15.52 -13.13
C ASN A 51 -0.10 -14.10 -12.91
N ASN A 52 1.17 -14.00 -12.48
CA ASN A 52 1.83 -12.75 -12.10
C ASN A 52 1.16 -11.97 -10.95
N LEU A 53 0.26 -12.62 -10.19
CA LEU A 53 -0.30 -12.06 -8.97
C LEU A 53 0.68 -12.30 -7.82
N GLN A 54 1.59 -11.34 -7.63
CA GLN A 54 2.59 -11.35 -6.56
C GLN A 54 2.61 -9.98 -5.86
N PRO A 55 3.01 -9.94 -4.58
CA PRO A 55 3.17 -8.67 -3.88
C PRO A 55 4.35 -7.89 -4.49
N SER A 56 4.19 -6.57 -4.57
CA SER A 56 5.27 -5.65 -4.91
C SER A 56 5.66 -4.92 -3.64
N ILE A 57 6.86 -5.18 -3.12
CA ILE A 57 7.34 -4.66 -1.84
C ILE A 57 8.70 -4.01 -2.08
N SER A 58 8.91 -2.84 -1.51
CA SER A 58 10.19 -2.15 -1.58
C SER A 58 10.57 -1.53 -0.24
N LEU A 59 11.86 -1.34 -0.03
CA LEU A 59 12.41 -0.51 1.03
C LEU A 59 12.79 0.83 0.43
N GLU A 60 12.26 1.90 1.01
CA GLU A 60 12.61 3.25 0.62
C GLU A 60 13.31 3.95 1.79
N TYR A 61 14.42 4.62 1.46
CA TYR A 61 15.09 5.55 2.34
C TYR A 61 14.87 6.97 1.82
N ASN A 62 14.55 7.87 2.73
CA ASN A 62 14.59 9.30 2.50
C ASN A 62 15.24 9.97 3.72
N SER A 63 16.35 10.67 3.50
CA SER A 63 17.07 11.37 4.58
C SER A 63 16.25 12.45 5.32
N HIS A 64 15.15 12.92 4.75
CA HIS A 64 14.21 13.84 5.42
C HIS A 64 13.13 13.13 6.23
N TYR A 65 12.95 11.82 6.04
CA TYR A 65 11.97 11.08 6.83
C TYR A 65 12.48 10.89 8.26
N SER A 66 11.54 10.98 9.21
CA SER A 66 11.80 10.72 10.61
C SER A 66 12.01 9.23 10.87
N ASN A 67 12.03 8.84 12.14
CA ASN A 67 12.08 7.43 12.51
C ASN A 67 10.82 6.68 12.06
N GLY A 68 10.98 5.68 11.20
CA GLY A 68 9.94 4.75 10.77
C GLY A 68 10.05 3.40 11.48
N ILE A 69 9.22 2.44 11.07
CA ILE A 69 9.22 1.07 11.62
C ILE A 69 10.53 0.31 11.37
N MET A 70 11.30 0.70 10.33
CA MET A 70 12.59 0.10 9.99
C MET A 70 13.78 0.98 10.42
N GLY A 71 13.54 2.03 11.21
CA GLY A 71 14.54 2.97 11.65
C GLY A 71 14.48 4.33 10.95
N ALA A 72 15.45 5.19 11.27
CA ALA A 72 15.50 6.56 10.78
C ALA A 72 15.65 6.61 9.25
N GLY A 73 14.71 7.32 8.61
CA GLY A 73 14.71 7.52 7.17
C GLY A 73 14.16 6.35 6.36
N TRP A 74 13.91 5.18 6.95
CA TRP A 74 13.47 3.98 6.24
C TRP A 74 11.97 3.71 6.36
N THR A 75 11.34 3.38 5.24
CA THR A 75 9.93 2.99 5.12
C THR A 75 9.79 1.76 4.23
N ILE A 76 8.80 0.92 4.52
CA ILE A 76 8.43 -0.21 3.66
C ILE A 76 7.22 0.18 2.84
N ASN A 77 7.27 -0.05 1.53
CA ASN A 77 6.19 0.24 0.60
C ASN A 77 5.62 -1.06 0.02
N GLY A 78 4.48 -0.95 -0.66
CA GLY A 78 3.74 -2.10 -1.18
C GLY A 78 2.45 -2.41 -0.41
N PHE A 79 2.09 -1.59 0.58
CA PHE A 79 0.92 -1.79 1.43
C PHE A 79 -0.04 -0.63 1.23
N SER A 80 -1.01 -0.83 0.34
CA SER A 80 -2.08 0.13 0.07
C SER A 80 -3.01 0.24 1.27
N THR A 81 -3.52 1.43 1.52
CA THR A 81 -4.46 1.69 2.61
C THR A 81 -5.57 2.64 2.20
N ILE A 82 -6.75 2.41 2.76
CA ILE A 82 -7.77 3.44 2.88
C ILE A 82 -7.63 4.04 4.28
N GLN A 83 -7.64 5.36 4.37
CA GLN A 83 -7.57 6.08 5.64
C GLN A 83 -8.56 7.23 5.66
N ARG A 84 -8.91 7.65 6.87
CA ARG A 84 -9.62 8.92 7.03
C ARG A 84 -8.73 10.08 6.60
N CYS A 85 -9.29 11.06 5.92
CA CYS A 85 -8.60 12.27 5.52
C CYS A 85 -9.39 13.54 5.88
N PRO A 86 -8.70 14.67 6.12
CA PRO A 86 -9.35 15.93 6.49
C PRO A 86 -10.31 16.44 5.43
N SER A 87 -11.31 17.22 5.85
CA SER A 87 -12.15 17.99 4.93
C SER A 87 -11.43 19.25 4.47
N THR A 88 -11.54 19.56 3.18
CA THR A 88 -10.85 20.71 2.57
C THR A 88 -11.85 21.72 2.05
N ILE A 89 -11.43 22.99 1.92
CA ILE A 89 -12.31 24.03 1.41
C ILE A 89 -12.66 23.74 -0.05
N GLU A 90 -11.71 23.21 -0.80
CA GLU A 90 -11.80 22.91 -2.22
C GLU A 90 -12.85 21.82 -2.49
N GLN A 91 -12.90 20.78 -1.65
CA GLN A 91 -13.77 19.62 -1.87
C GLN A 91 -15.08 19.70 -1.06
N ASP A 92 -15.05 20.27 0.14
CA ASP A 92 -16.16 20.25 1.11
C ASP A 92 -16.72 21.64 1.45
N ASN A 93 -16.14 22.73 0.93
CA ASN A 93 -16.42 24.12 1.33
C ASN A 93 -16.13 24.43 2.80
N ILE A 94 -15.50 23.50 3.53
CA ILE A 94 -15.13 23.65 4.93
C ILE A 94 -13.73 23.11 5.16
N ARG A 95 -12.96 23.77 6.03
CA ARG A 95 -11.72 23.22 6.54
C ARG A 95 -12.01 22.42 7.81
N GLY A 96 -11.82 21.12 7.78
CA GLY A 96 -12.10 20.22 8.91
C GLY A 96 -10.93 19.30 9.21
N THR A 97 -10.76 18.92 10.47
CA THR A 97 -9.83 17.86 10.90
C THR A 97 -10.54 16.50 10.90
N ILE A 98 -9.77 15.41 11.02
CA ILE A 98 -10.32 14.08 11.26
C ILE A 98 -10.83 14.04 12.71
N ASN A 99 -12.13 13.84 12.88
CA ASN A 99 -12.81 13.89 14.19
C ASN A 99 -13.34 12.52 14.65
N TYR A 100 -13.18 11.48 13.83
CA TYR A 100 -13.69 10.13 14.06
C TYR A 100 -15.22 10.08 14.20
N ASP A 101 -15.91 10.88 13.40
CA ASP A 101 -17.36 10.95 13.29
C ASP A 101 -17.84 10.61 11.87
N PHE A 102 -19.14 10.79 11.61
CA PHE A 102 -19.74 10.54 10.29
C PHE A 102 -19.47 11.65 9.26
N ASN A 103 -18.79 12.74 9.64
CA ASN A 103 -18.43 13.83 8.73
C ASN A 103 -17.03 13.68 8.15
N ASP A 104 -16.24 12.75 8.69
CA ASP A 104 -14.94 12.41 8.14
C ASP A 104 -15.06 11.82 6.73
N ARG A 105 -13.94 11.91 6.02
CA ARG A 105 -13.84 11.56 4.62
C ARG A 105 -12.77 10.50 4.44
N PHE A 106 -12.81 9.80 3.31
CA PHE A 106 -11.94 8.65 3.07
C PHE A 106 -11.01 8.91 1.89
N CYS A 107 -9.78 8.43 2.00
CA CYS A 107 -8.77 8.56 0.96
C CYS A 107 -8.10 7.19 0.73
N LEU A 108 -8.06 6.75 -0.53
CA LEU A 108 -7.31 5.57 -0.97
C LEU A 108 -5.93 6.02 -1.41
N ASP A 109 -4.89 5.57 -0.69
CA ASP A 109 -3.49 5.94 -0.94
C ASP A 109 -3.27 7.46 -1.07
N GLY A 110 -4.00 8.21 -0.25
CA GLY A 110 -3.96 9.68 -0.22
C GLY A 110 -4.86 10.38 -1.24
N VAL A 111 -5.47 9.64 -2.18
CA VAL A 111 -6.43 10.20 -3.14
C VAL A 111 -7.84 10.15 -2.56
N ARG A 112 -8.53 11.29 -2.60
CA ARG A 112 -9.88 11.44 -2.04
C ARG A 112 -10.88 10.48 -2.70
N LEU A 113 -11.68 9.80 -1.88
CA LEU A 113 -12.85 9.05 -2.32
C LEU A 113 -14.08 9.98 -2.34
N ILE A 114 -14.80 9.96 -3.45
CA ILE A 114 -16.02 10.73 -3.69
C ILE A 114 -17.18 9.76 -3.77
N ALA A 115 -18.16 9.89 -2.86
CA ALA A 115 -19.35 9.07 -2.87
C ALA A 115 -20.19 9.39 -4.11
N VAL A 116 -20.39 8.40 -4.98
CA VAL A 116 -21.19 8.52 -6.21
C VAL A 116 -22.56 7.84 -6.09
N ARG A 117 -22.73 6.94 -5.12
CA ARG A 117 -24.02 6.31 -4.80
C ARG A 117 -24.10 5.97 -3.32
N GLY A 118 -25.21 6.30 -2.66
CA GLY A 118 -25.39 6.08 -1.22
C GLY A 118 -24.90 7.27 -0.39
N THR A 119 -24.89 7.10 0.93
CA THR A 119 -24.47 8.14 1.88
C THR A 119 -23.02 7.93 2.27
N ASP A 120 -22.18 8.95 2.15
CA ASP A 120 -20.76 8.88 2.51
C ASP A 120 -20.56 8.28 3.91
N GLY A 121 -19.62 7.34 4.02
CA GLY A 121 -19.30 6.59 5.24
C GLY A 121 -20.30 5.51 5.67
N GLN A 122 -21.43 5.34 4.96
CA GLN A 122 -22.40 4.28 5.26
C GLN A 122 -22.09 2.97 4.52
N SER A 123 -22.67 1.87 4.99
CA SER A 123 -22.57 0.56 4.31
C SER A 123 -23.33 0.58 2.98
N GLY A 124 -22.72 0.03 1.94
CA GLY A 124 -23.28 -0.05 0.58
C GLY A 124 -23.02 1.19 -0.28
N THR A 125 -22.23 2.14 0.21
CA THR A 125 -21.88 3.35 -0.54
C THR A 125 -20.81 3.05 -1.57
N GLU A 126 -21.04 3.49 -2.80
CA GLU A 126 -20.09 3.40 -3.91
C GLU A 126 -19.32 4.71 -4.04
N TYR A 127 -18.00 4.60 -4.20
CA TYR A 127 -17.08 5.71 -4.38
C TYR A 127 -16.29 5.58 -5.67
N ARG A 128 -15.78 6.74 -6.11
CA ARG A 128 -14.70 6.88 -7.10
C ARG A 128 -13.57 7.69 -6.49
N THR A 129 -12.35 7.51 -7.00
CA THR A 129 -11.27 8.43 -6.67
C THR A 129 -11.50 9.77 -7.35
N GLU A 130 -11.14 10.88 -6.70
CA GLU A 130 -11.29 12.24 -7.24
C GLU A 130 -10.62 12.39 -8.62
N ILE A 131 -9.40 11.85 -8.74
CA ILE A 131 -8.80 11.55 -10.04
C ILE A 131 -9.21 10.12 -10.39
N ASP A 132 -10.17 9.97 -11.29
CA ASP A 132 -10.81 8.67 -11.53
C ASP A 132 -9.82 7.65 -12.10
N THR A 133 -9.68 6.53 -11.38
CA THR A 133 -8.87 5.37 -11.79
C THR A 133 -9.70 4.32 -12.53
N PHE A 134 -11.00 4.57 -12.70
CA PHE A 134 -12.03 3.63 -13.17
C PHE A 134 -12.26 2.43 -12.25
N SER A 135 -11.77 2.52 -11.01
CA SER A 135 -12.05 1.52 -9.97
C SER A 135 -13.42 1.80 -9.35
N GLN A 136 -14.16 0.74 -9.02
CA GLN A 136 -15.38 0.82 -8.22
C GLN A 136 -15.03 0.48 -6.78
N ILE A 137 -15.19 1.44 -5.86
CA ILE A 137 -14.92 1.26 -4.44
C ILE A 137 -16.25 1.16 -3.70
N THR A 138 -16.46 0.17 -2.85
CA THR A 138 -17.70 0.00 -2.08
C THR A 138 -17.40 -0.20 -0.61
N SER A 139 -18.04 0.57 0.28
CA SER A 139 -17.97 0.36 1.73
C SER A 139 -18.97 -0.69 2.20
N TYR A 140 -18.61 -1.42 3.25
CA TYR A 140 -19.45 -2.47 3.82
C TYR A 140 -19.39 -2.47 5.34
N GLY A 141 -20.53 -2.80 5.96
CA GLY A 141 -20.67 -2.86 7.41
C GLY A 141 -20.49 -1.49 8.06
N ILE A 142 -20.59 -1.46 9.39
CA ILE A 142 -20.36 -0.27 10.21
C ILE A 142 -19.49 -0.68 11.40
N SER A 143 -18.46 0.11 11.67
CA SER A 143 -17.57 -0.04 12.83
C SER A 143 -17.31 1.34 13.44
N GLY A 144 -17.90 1.57 14.63
CA GLY A 144 -17.99 2.90 15.23
C GLY A 144 -18.69 3.89 14.29
N ASN A 145 -18.04 5.01 13.99
CA ASN A 145 -18.58 6.07 13.13
C ASN A 145 -18.09 5.97 11.68
N GLY A 146 -18.22 4.81 11.04
CA GLY A 146 -17.87 4.65 9.63
C GLY A 146 -17.88 3.21 9.15
N PRO A 147 -17.39 2.95 7.93
CA PRO A 147 -17.39 1.62 7.33
C PRO A 147 -16.60 0.60 8.14
N ASP A 148 -17.05 -0.65 8.14
CA ASP A 148 -16.27 -1.73 8.73
C ASP A 148 -15.10 -2.13 7.81
N TRP A 149 -15.34 -2.22 6.50
CA TRP A 149 -14.30 -2.53 5.51
C TRP A 149 -14.70 -2.01 4.11
N PHE A 150 -13.76 -2.07 3.17
CA PHE A 150 -13.99 -1.64 1.78
C PHE A 150 -13.59 -2.73 0.78
N GLU A 151 -14.33 -2.81 -0.33
CA GLU A 151 -13.97 -3.57 -1.52
C GLU A 151 -13.62 -2.61 -2.66
N VAL A 152 -12.55 -2.88 -3.39
CA VAL A 152 -12.16 -2.16 -4.60
C VAL A 152 -12.13 -3.15 -5.76
N LYS A 153 -12.96 -2.91 -6.77
CA LYS A 153 -12.89 -3.59 -8.06
C LYS A 153 -12.17 -2.69 -9.04
N THR A 154 -10.97 -3.08 -9.43
CA THR A 154 -10.15 -2.31 -10.34
C THR A 154 -10.57 -2.54 -11.79
N LYS A 155 -10.19 -1.63 -12.70
CA LYS A 155 -10.49 -1.76 -14.13
C LYS A 155 -9.88 -3.00 -14.80
N ASP A 156 -8.78 -3.52 -14.25
CA ASP A 156 -8.09 -4.74 -14.69
C ASP A 156 -8.71 -6.02 -14.08
N GLY A 157 -9.82 -5.90 -13.34
CA GLY A 157 -10.59 -7.04 -12.84
C GLY A 157 -10.06 -7.64 -11.54
N LYS A 158 -9.13 -6.97 -10.84
CA LYS A 158 -8.74 -7.38 -9.50
C LYS A 158 -9.81 -6.96 -8.50
N ILE A 159 -9.94 -7.76 -7.44
CA ILE A 159 -10.75 -7.45 -6.27
C ILE A 159 -9.79 -7.27 -5.11
N ILE A 160 -9.81 -6.10 -4.50
CA ILE A 160 -8.96 -5.75 -3.36
C ILE A 160 -9.86 -5.46 -2.17
N GLU A 161 -9.60 -6.14 -1.06
CA GLU A 161 -10.30 -5.96 0.19
C GLU A 161 -9.41 -5.17 1.15
N TYR A 162 -9.97 -4.15 1.80
CA TYR A 162 -9.30 -3.31 2.77
C TYR A 162 -9.97 -3.42 4.13
N GLY A 163 -9.22 -3.79 5.16
CA GLY A 163 -9.71 -3.88 6.53
C GLY A 163 -10.70 -5.02 6.78
N ARG A 164 -10.77 -6.03 5.90
CA ARG A 164 -11.75 -7.13 6.04
C ARG A 164 -11.56 -7.94 7.31
N ASN A 165 -10.32 -8.06 7.75
CA ASN A 165 -9.94 -8.74 8.98
C ASN A 165 -9.60 -7.71 10.06
N ASN A 166 -9.90 -8.02 11.32
CA ASN A 166 -9.56 -7.13 12.44
C ASN A 166 -8.05 -6.82 12.53
N ASN A 167 -7.18 -7.76 12.13
CA ASN A 167 -5.74 -7.54 12.08
C ASN A 167 -5.32 -6.49 11.04
N SER A 168 -6.11 -6.26 9.99
CA SER A 168 -5.86 -5.28 8.91
C SER A 168 -6.47 -3.89 9.17
N LYS A 169 -6.87 -3.61 10.42
CA LYS A 169 -7.47 -2.34 10.83
C LYS A 169 -6.69 -1.70 11.97
N ILE A 170 -6.58 -0.37 11.93
CA ILE A 170 -6.15 0.46 13.07
C ILE A 170 -7.38 1.17 13.62
N PHE A 171 -7.70 0.94 14.88
CA PHE A 171 -8.83 1.55 15.58
C PHE A 171 -8.39 2.79 16.36
N THR A 172 -9.35 3.68 16.66
CA THR A 172 -9.12 4.86 17.50
C THR A 172 -8.91 4.52 18.97
N GLU A 173 -9.48 3.39 19.40
CA GLU A 173 -9.44 2.91 20.77
C GLU A 173 -8.93 1.45 20.76
N PHE A 174 -8.14 1.11 21.77
CA PHE A 174 -7.71 -0.26 22.04
C PHE A 174 -8.24 -0.59 23.42
N ASP A 175 -9.08 -1.62 23.53
CA ASP A 175 -9.41 -2.13 24.85
C ASP A 175 -8.26 -3.03 25.36
N ASN A 176 -8.09 -3.11 26.68
CA ASN A 176 -6.93 -3.75 27.35
C ASN A 176 -6.87 -5.30 27.17
N GLY A 177 -7.63 -5.87 26.22
CA GLY A 177 -7.79 -7.30 26.03
C GLY A 177 -7.92 -7.72 24.57
N ASP A 178 -7.15 -7.10 23.66
CA ASP A 178 -7.10 -7.41 22.21
C ASP A 178 -8.46 -7.31 21.47
N ASN A 179 -9.48 -6.78 22.15
CA ASN A 179 -10.79 -6.50 21.57
C ASN A 179 -10.69 -5.22 20.76
N ARG A 180 -10.57 -5.41 19.44
CA ARG A 180 -10.51 -4.35 18.44
C ARG A 180 -11.91 -3.84 18.13
N GLU A 181 -12.39 -2.92 18.96
CA GLU A 181 -13.71 -2.30 18.83
C GLU A 181 -13.59 -0.78 18.64
N GLY A 182 -14.63 -0.15 18.10
CA GLY A 182 -14.71 1.31 17.94
C GLY A 182 -14.52 1.81 16.51
N THR A 183 -14.23 3.11 16.37
CA THR A 183 -14.11 3.76 15.07
C THR A 183 -12.79 3.38 14.40
N VAL A 184 -12.86 2.88 13.17
CA VAL A 184 -11.66 2.54 12.39
C VAL A 184 -11.03 3.82 11.81
N ARG A 185 -9.71 3.95 11.96
CA ARG A 185 -8.88 5.03 11.42
C ARG A 185 -8.26 4.66 10.06
N VAL A 186 -7.73 3.43 9.96
CA VAL A 186 -7.04 2.92 8.77
C VAL A 186 -7.55 1.51 8.45
N TRP A 187 -7.85 1.28 7.18
CA TRP A 187 -8.15 -0.02 6.58
C TRP A 187 -7.01 -0.38 5.64
N ALA A 188 -6.10 -1.24 6.09
CA ALA A 188 -5.01 -1.73 5.25
C ALA A 188 -5.48 -2.83 4.31
N VAL A 189 -4.82 -2.99 3.17
CA VAL A 189 -5.10 -4.11 2.26
C VAL A 189 -5.02 -5.43 3.02
N SER A 190 -6.12 -6.17 3.06
CA SER A 190 -6.21 -7.48 3.70
C SER A 190 -6.06 -8.61 2.69
N LYS A 191 -6.56 -8.38 1.47
CA LYS A 191 -6.53 -9.39 0.41
C LYS A 191 -6.59 -8.75 -0.97
N GLU A 192 -5.85 -9.31 -1.91
CA GLU A 192 -6.00 -9.06 -3.34
C GLU A 192 -6.33 -10.38 -4.03
N SER A 193 -7.29 -10.39 -4.96
CA SER A 193 -7.58 -11.57 -5.76
C SER A 193 -7.85 -11.23 -7.22
N ASP A 194 -7.53 -12.18 -8.10
CA ASP A 194 -7.91 -12.13 -9.51
C ASP A 194 -9.27 -12.83 -9.76
N LEU A 195 -9.77 -12.73 -10.99
CA LEU A 195 -11.06 -13.32 -11.40
C LEU A 195 -11.08 -14.85 -11.39
N ILE A 196 -9.93 -15.51 -11.29
CA ILE A 196 -9.78 -16.98 -11.38
C ILE A 196 -9.43 -17.61 -10.03
N GLY A 197 -9.42 -16.82 -8.95
CA GLY A 197 -9.29 -17.29 -7.56
C GLY A 197 -7.86 -17.39 -7.04
N ASN A 198 -6.87 -16.81 -7.73
CA ASN A 198 -5.57 -16.57 -7.10
C ASN A 198 -5.69 -15.39 -6.14
N SER A 199 -4.97 -15.44 -5.04
CA SER A 199 -5.01 -14.38 -4.04
C SER A 199 -3.68 -14.12 -3.36
N ILE A 200 -3.52 -12.89 -2.87
CA ILE A 200 -2.50 -12.46 -1.92
C ILE A 200 -3.25 -12.08 -0.64
N ASN A 201 -2.85 -12.62 0.51
CA ASN A 201 -3.43 -12.31 1.81
C ASN A 201 -2.37 -11.66 2.69
N TYR A 202 -2.76 -10.65 3.45
CA TYR A 202 -1.87 -9.84 4.28
C TYR A 202 -2.30 -9.97 5.75
N GLU A 203 -1.37 -10.35 6.62
CA GLU A 203 -1.55 -10.30 8.06
C GLU A 203 -0.63 -9.24 8.66
N TYR A 204 -1.19 -8.44 9.57
CA TYR A 204 -0.46 -7.35 10.21
C TYR A 204 -0.32 -7.61 11.70
N GLY A 205 0.87 -7.29 12.20
CA GLY A 205 1.19 -7.23 13.61
C GLY A 205 0.98 -5.83 14.15
N VAL A 206 0.74 -5.76 15.45
CA VAL A 206 0.69 -4.52 16.21
C VAL A 206 1.72 -4.60 17.34
N ASP A 207 2.61 -3.61 17.44
CA ASP A 207 3.54 -3.52 18.57
C ASP A 207 2.79 -3.12 19.85
N GLU A 208 2.46 -4.10 20.68
CA GLU A 208 1.82 -3.90 21.99
C GLU A 208 2.74 -3.18 23.00
N ASN A 209 4.06 -3.19 22.78
CA ASN A 209 5.04 -2.67 23.75
C ASN A 209 5.17 -1.13 23.79
N ARG A 210 4.33 -0.39 23.06
CA ARG A 210 4.18 1.08 23.18
C ARG A 210 2.88 1.50 23.87
N LEU A 211 2.15 0.56 24.50
CA LEU A 211 0.90 0.80 25.21
C LEU A 211 1.07 1.43 26.61
N TYR A 212 2.18 2.10 26.91
CA TYR A 212 2.21 3.01 28.04
C TYR A 212 1.53 4.33 27.65
N ARG A 213 0.21 4.34 27.88
CA ARG A 213 -0.67 5.50 28.00
C ARG A 213 0.09 6.72 28.55
N THR A 214 0.55 7.61 27.67
CA THR A 214 0.86 8.98 28.06
C THR A 214 -0.37 9.83 27.76
N SER A 215 -0.97 10.29 28.85
CA SER A 215 -1.99 11.32 28.88
C SER A 215 -1.73 12.40 27.85
N SER A 216 -2.70 12.58 26.94
CA SER A 216 -3.03 13.86 26.31
C SER A 216 -1.83 14.69 25.83
N THR A 217 -1.09 14.26 24.79
CA THR A 217 -0.49 15.15 23.75
C THR A 217 0.45 14.46 22.74
N SER A 218 0.67 13.14 22.78
CA SER A 218 1.54 12.48 21.80
C SER A 218 0.87 11.25 21.20
N SER A 219 0.60 11.30 19.89
CA SER A 219 0.22 10.16 19.05
C SER A 219 1.27 9.06 19.18
N SER A 220 1.07 8.12 20.10
CA SER A 220 1.91 6.93 20.21
C SER A 220 1.88 6.23 18.85
N MET A 221 3.03 6.19 18.16
CA MET A 221 3.16 5.41 16.93
C MET A 221 2.98 3.94 17.32
N ILE A 222 1.78 3.44 17.06
CA ILE A 222 1.51 2.02 17.06
C ILE A 222 2.30 1.46 15.88
N GLY A 223 3.25 0.57 16.14
CA GLY A 223 3.90 -0.18 15.07
C GLY A 223 2.82 -1.02 14.41
N PHE A 224 2.39 -0.66 13.21
CA PHE A 224 1.45 -1.42 12.39
C PHE A 224 2.15 -1.78 11.10
N TYR A 225 2.43 -3.07 10.92
CA TYR A 225 3.24 -3.55 9.81
C TYR A 225 2.87 -4.98 9.44
N PRO A 226 3.04 -5.35 8.17
CA PRO A 226 2.79 -6.71 7.72
C PRO A 226 3.77 -7.67 8.39
N ILE A 227 3.26 -8.74 8.97
CA ILE A 227 4.04 -9.83 9.58
C ILE A 227 4.04 -11.08 8.72
N ARG A 228 3.05 -11.22 7.83
CA ARG A 228 2.92 -12.38 6.94
C ARG A 228 2.19 -12.01 5.67
N ILE A 229 2.69 -12.53 4.55
CA ILE A 229 2.06 -12.41 3.23
C ILE A 229 2.02 -13.80 2.62
N ASP A 230 0.82 -14.34 2.42
CA ASP A 230 0.61 -15.63 1.76
C ASP A 230 -0.03 -15.39 0.39
N TYR A 231 0.59 -15.88 -0.67
CA TYR A 231 0.07 -15.74 -2.03
C TYR A 231 0.14 -17.05 -2.81
N GLY A 232 -0.88 -17.28 -3.62
CA GLY A 232 -1.04 -18.50 -4.39
C GLY A 232 -2.49 -18.72 -4.80
N ARG A 233 -2.78 -19.90 -5.36
CA ARG A 233 -4.15 -20.30 -5.64
C ARG A 233 -4.86 -20.58 -4.32
N ALA A 234 -6.05 -19.99 -4.12
CA ALA A 234 -6.88 -20.35 -2.98
C ALA A 234 -7.12 -21.86 -3.01
N LEU A 235 -6.63 -22.58 -2.00
CA LEU A 235 -7.07 -23.96 -1.78
C LEU A 235 -8.56 -23.85 -1.46
N VAL A 236 -9.41 -24.32 -2.38
CA VAL A 236 -10.79 -24.62 -2.04
C VAL A 236 -10.70 -25.57 -0.86
N HIS A 237 -11.06 -25.08 0.32
CA HIS A 237 -11.20 -25.93 1.50
C HIS A 237 -12.29 -26.94 1.13
N SER A 238 -11.88 -28.13 0.69
CA SER A 238 -12.78 -29.26 0.54
C SER A 238 -13.31 -29.53 1.93
N LEU A 239 -14.53 -29.06 2.22
CA LEU A 239 -15.30 -29.59 3.33
C LEU A 239 -15.35 -31.11 3.11
N LYS A 240 -14.65 -31.84 3.97
CA LYS A 240 -14.87 -33.27 4.19
C LYS A 240 -15.75 -33.41 5.41
#